data_AF-A0A505DKE0-F1
#
_entry.id   AF-A0A505DKE0-F1
#
_cell.length_a   1.000
_cell.length_b   1.000
_cell.length_c   1.000
_cell.angle_alpha   90.00
_cell.angle_beta   90.00
_cell.angle_gamma   90.00
#
_symmetry.space_group_name_H-M   'P 1'
#
loop_
_entity.id
_entity.type
_entity.pdbx_description
1 polymer ?
#
loop_
_entity_poly.entity_id
_entity_poly.type
_entity_poly.pdbx_seq_one_letter_code
_entity_poly.pdbx_strand_id
1 'polypeptide(L)'
;MRGGAMRTTDAGTGTLTPTDDELDPTVTHAGTGLLLDLPGRLLDEEFGAGGIMRFEDVDFPGTLTHEPTRRFLRETGLPEDGVIFQLEMDVPLSTLAEHYAAEWTEQVVPEGQRGQLPDGADRLIRLGSLGHRAEGMDLLIDGRTGMLHEWSAPDALLRPLNADISMLAFTLWLLHRAKTPEAVTGIEPA
;
A
#
# COMPACT_ATOMS: atom_id res chain seq x y z
N MET A 1 -13.25 -75.54 -1.16
CA MET A 1 -13.61 -74.54 -2.19
C MET A 1 -13.42 -73.15 -1.59
N ARG A 2 -12.71 -72.26 -2.31
CA ARG A 2 -12.73 -70.78 -2.29
C ARG A 2 -12.64 -70.09 -0.91
N GLY A 3 -11.58 -69.35 -0.55
CA GLY A 3 -10.85 -68.37 -1.34
C GLY A 3 -11.60 -67.04 -1.32
N GLY A 4 -11.48 -66.26 -0.24
CA GLY A 4 -12.04 -64.92 -0.09
C GLY A 4 -10.90 -63.94 0.20
N ALA A 5 -10.53 -63.19 -0.84
CA ALA A 5 -9.35 -62.35 -0.87
C ALA A 5 -9.49 -61.05 -0.07
N MET A 6 -8.35 -60.67 0.49
CA MET A 6 -7.90 -59.31 0.77
C MET A 6 -8.36 -58.33 -0.33
N ARG A 7 -9.05 -57.25 0.06
CA ARG A 7 -9.04 -56.01 -0.72
C ARG A 7 -8.66 -54.87 0.22
N THR A 8 -7.46 -54.37 -0.05
CA THR A 8 -6.87 -53.16 0.49
C THR A 8 -7.70 -52.00 -0.03
N THR A 9 -8.07 -51.08 0.84
CA THR A 9 -8.54 -49.76 0.41
C THR A 9 -7.31 -48.96 -0.02
N ASP A 10 -6.99 -49.04 -1.31
CA ASP A 10 -6.28 -47.95 -1.99
C ASP A 10 -7.35 -47.07 -2.63
N ALA A 11 -7.41 -45.83 -2.17
CA ALA A 11 -7.98 -44.74 -2.92
C ALA A 11 -7.11 -43.51 -2.62
N GLY A 12 -5.96 -43.47 -3.30
CA GLY A 12 -5.47 -42.28 -3.98
C GLY A 12 -5.32 -41.04 -3.12
N THR A 13 -4.09 -40.80 -2.68
CA THR A 13 -3.56 -39.47 -2.42
C THR A 13 -3.73 -38.63 -3.69
N GLY A 14 -4.87 -37.96 -3.83
CA GLY A 14 -5.03 -36.85 -4.75
C GLY A 14 -4.15 -35.72 -4.23
N THR A 15 -2.94 -35.63 -4.75
CA THR A 15 -2.14 -34.42 -4.68
C THR A 15 -2.99 -33.31 -5.27
N LEU A 16 -3.59 -32.47 -4.42
CA LEU A 16 -4.11 -31.19 -4.81
C LEU A 16 -2.89 -30.34 -5.18
N THR A 17 -2.39 -30.49 -6.41
CA THR A 17 -1.61 -29.44 -7.03
C THR A 17 -2.54 -28.24 -7.12
N PRO A 18 -2.25 -27.13 -6.42
CA PRO A 18 -3.00 -25.90 -6.65
C PRO A 18 -2.76 -25.53 -8.11
N THR A 19 -3.79 -25.66 -8.93
CA THR A 19 -3.81 -25.04 -10.25
C THR A 19 -3.91 -23.54 -10.01
N ASP A 20 -2.92 -22.81 -10.50
CA ASP A 20 -2.72 -21.35 -10.42
C ASP A 20 -3.82 -20.53 -11.13
N ASP A 21 -5.01 -21.11 -11.30
CA ASP A 21 -6.11 -20.62 -12.14
C ASP A 21 -7.42 -20.40 -11.35
N GLU A 22 -7.38 -20.52 -10.01
CA GLU A 22 -8.52 -20.27 -9.11
C GLU A 22 -8.24 -19.14 -8.10
N LEU A 23 -7.43 -18.16 -8.50
CA LEU A 23 -7.50 -16.82 -7.94
C LEU A 23 -8.24 -15.96 -8.95
N ASP A 24 -9.57 -15.96 -8.89
CA ASP A 24 -10.33 -14.88 -9.51
C ASP A 24 -10.03 -13.60 -8.72
N PRO A 25 -9.23 -12.65 -9.23
CA PRO A 25 -8.94 -11.43 -8.53
C PRO A 25 -9.93 -10.36 -8.98
N THR A 26 -11.23 -10.67 -9.13
CA THR A 26 -12.24 -9.61 -9.08
C THR A 26 -12.36 -9.10 -7.65
N VAL A 27 -11.29 -8.44 -7.21
CA VAL A 27 -11.37 -7.27 -6.39
C VAL A 27 -12.56 -6.45 -6.89
N THR A 28 -13.66 -6.50 -6.14
CA THR A 28 -14.86 -5.76 -6.47
C THR A 28 -14.55 -4.31 -6.13
N HIS A 29 -14.16 -3.54 -7.14
CA HIS A 29 -13.95 -2.11 -6.99
C HIS A 29 -15.32 -1.49 -6.68
N ALA A 30 -15.37 -0.61 -5.69
CA ALA A 30 -16.49 0.28 -5.52
C ALA A 30 -16.71 1.07 -6.83
N GLY A 31 -17.90 1.66 -7.03
CA GLY A 31 -18.26 2.39 -8.26
C GLY A 31 -17.31 3.55 -8.62
N THR A 32 -16.34 3.85 -7.76
CA THR A 32 -15.26 4.83 -7.90
C THR A 32 -14.00 4.30 -8.60
N GLY A 33 -13.86 2.99 -8.81
CA GLY A 33 -12.63 2.38 -9.32
C GLY A 33 -11.53 2.18 -8.27
N LEU A 34 -11.89 2.27 -6.99
CA LEU A 34 -11.06 1.92 -5.82
C LEU A 34 -11.74 0.82 -4.99
N LEU A 35 -11.00 0.17 -4.12
CA LEU A 35 -11.44 -0.88 -3.21
C LEU A 35 -12.53 -0.41 -2.25
N LEU A 36 -12.37 0.79 -1.69
CA LEU A 36 -13.29 1.37 -0.72
C LEU A 36 -13.86 2.68 -1.25
N ASP A 37 -15.17 2.86 -1.06
CA ASP A 37 -15.82 4.17 -1.20
C ASP A 37 -15.85 4.83 0.18
N LEU A 38 -14.85 5.68 0.45
CA LEU A 38 -14.75 6.36 1.75
C LEU A 38 -15.72 7.55 1.80
N PRO A 39 -16.46 7.73 2.90
CA PRO A 39 -17.25 8.95 3.09
C PRO A 39 -16.36 10.19 2.97
N GLY A 40 -16.77 11.16 2.15
CA GLY A 40 -15.91 12.29 1.77
C GLY A 40 -15.43 13.20 2.91
N ARG A 41 -15.99 13.06 4.13
CA ARG A 41 -15.55 13.79 5.33
C ARG A 41 -14.87 12.90 6.38
N LEU A 42 -14.76 11.59 6.16
CA LEU A 42 -14.26 10.64 7.16
C LEU A 42 -12.89 11.04 7.71
N LEU A 43 -11.97 11.38 6.81
CA LEU A 43 -10.61 11.76 7.18
C LEU A 43 -10.57 13.17 7.78
N ASP A 44 -11.30 14.13 7.19
CA ASP A 44 -11.35 15.50 7.70
C ASP A 44 -11.96 15.59 9.11
N GLU A 45 -12.93 14.74 9.43
CA GLU A 45 -13.57 14.68 10.75
C GLU A 45 -12.65 14.10 11.83
N GLU A 46 -11.80 13.14 11.47
CA GLU A 46 -10.88 12.47 12.41
C GLU A 46 -9.57 13.25 12.59
N PHE A 47 -8.95 13.70 11.49
CA PHE A 47 -7.62 14.32 11.51
C PHE A 47 -7.66 15.86 11.44
N GLY A 48 -8.81 16.45 11.10
CA GLY A 48 -8.94 17.87 10.82
C GLY A 48 -8.39 18.24 9.43
N ALA A 49 -8.86 19.37 8.88
CA ALA A 49 -8.50 19.80 7.53
C ALA A 49 -7.00 20.11 7.33
N GLY A 50 -6.27 20.41 8.41
CA GLY A 50 -4.83 20.67 8.37
C GLY A 50 -3.96 19.47 8.71
N GLY A 51 -4.55 18.27 8.88
CA GLY A 51 -3.82 17.02 9.08
C GLY A 51 -3.92 16.07 7.87
N ILE A 52 -4.46 16.57 6.75
CA ILE A 52 -4.67 15.81 5.51
C ILE A 52 -3.93 16.50 4.36
N MET A 53 -2.95 15.79 3.80
CA MET A 53 -2.24 16.19 2.59
C MET A 53 -3.06 15.87 1.35
N ARG A 54 -3.30 16.88 0.53
CA ARG A 54 -3.90 16.76 -0.80
C ARG A 54 -2.90 17.24 -1.84
N PHE A 55 -2.89 16.57 -2.98
CA PHE A 55 -1.96 16.84 -4.07
C PHE A 55 -2.66 17.59 -5.20
N GLU A 56 -1.95 18.53 -5.80
CA GLU A 56 -2.36 19.18 -7.03
C GLU A 56 -1.89 18.37 -8.25
N ASP A 57 -2.49 18.61 -9.43
CA ASP A 57 -2.13 17.85 -10.63
C ASP A 57 -0.64 17.99 -11.03
N VAL A 58 -0.03 19.11 -10.67
CA VAL A 58 1.40 19.43 -10.84
C VAL A 58 2.29 18.56 -9.95
N ASP A 59 1.77 18.07 -8.83
CA ASP A 59 2.52 17.25 -7.89
C ASP A 59 2.58 15.77 -8.31
N PHE A 60 1.79 15.38 -9.31
CA PHE A 60 1.77 14.00 -9.81
C PHE A 60 2.78 13.80 -10.95
N PRO A 61 3.59 12.73 -10.90
CA PRO A 61 4.42 12.36 -12.03
C PRO A 61 3.51 11.93 -13.20
N GLY A 62 3.98 12.14 -14.44
CA GLY A 62 3.22 11.79 -15.65
C GLY A 62 2.91 10.29 -15.76
N THR A 63 3.63 9.45 -15.03
CA THR A 63 3.45 7.99 -14.99
C THR A 63 2.35 7.52 -14.04
N LEU A 64 1.88 8.38 -13.12
CA LEU A 64 0.64 8.13 -12.40
C LEU A 64 -0.52 8.39 -13.36
N THR A 65 -1.00 7.38 -14.07
CA THR A 65 -2.11 7.50 -15.04
C THR A 65 -3.43 6.95 -14.49
N HIS A 66 -3.40 6.30 -13.32
CA HIS A 66 -4.58 5.74 -12.69
C HIS A 66 -5.50 6.84 -12.14
N GLU A 67 -6.51 7.21 -12.93
CA GLU A 67 -7.46 8.30 -12.62
C GLU A 67 -8.14 8.19 -11.24
N PRO A 68 -8.62 7.01 -10.78
CA PRO A 68 -9.20 6.88 -9.44
C PRO A 68 -8.21 7.28 -8.33
N THR A 69 -6.94 6.89 -8.46
CA THR A 69 -5.90 7.25 -7.49
C THR A 69 -5.61 8.74 -7.50
N ARG A 70 -5.46 9.34 -8.70
CA ARG A 70 -5.28 10.80 -8.82
C ARG A 70 -6.40 11.58 -8.16
N ARG A 71 -7.65 11.20 -8.47
CA ARG A 71 -8.83 11.84 -7.90
C ARG A 71 -8.84 11.73 -6.39
N PHE A 72 -8.56 10.54 -5.84
CA PHE A 72 -8.50 10.33 -4.41
C PHE A 72 -7.45 11.23 -3.74
N LEU A 73 -6.23 11.28 -4.28
CA LEU A 73 -5.15 12.09 -3.73
C LEU A 73 -5.43 13.60 -3.80
N ARG A 74 -6.17 14.06 -4.82
CA ARG A 74 -6.55 15.47 -4.99
C ARG A 74 -7.75 15.89 -4.12
N GLU A 75 -8.78 15.04 -4.04
CA GLU A 75 -10.04 15.39 -3.40
C GLU A 75 -10.11 14.94 -1.93
N THR A 76 -9.65 13.71 -1.66
CA THR A 76 -9.69 13.10 -0.32
C THR A 76 -8.37 13.28 0.44
N GLY A 77 -7.24 13.06 -0.23
CA GLY A 77 -5.91 13.15 0.36
C GLY A 77 -5.52 11.96 1.25
N LEU A 78 -4.38 12.10 1.92
CA LEU A 78 -3.86 11.16 2.92
C LEU A 78 -3.55 11.89 4.24
N PRO A 79 -3.72 11.24 5.40
CA PRO A 79 -3.22 11.77 6.65
C PRO A 79 -1.71 12.03 6.62
N GLU A 80 -1.29 13.21 7.08
CA GLU A 80 0.12 13.66 7.11
C GLU A 80 0.96 12.82 8.08
N ASP A 81 0.47 12.65 9.31
CA ASP A 81 1.10 11.85 10.36
C ASP A 81 0.42 10.49 10.49
N GLY A 82 0.98 9.49 9.80
CA GLY A 82 0.59 8.10 9.93
C GLY A 82 1.29 7.41 11.09
N VAL A 83 0.51 6.74 11.93
CA VAL A 83 0.97 5.86 13.03
C VAL A 83 2.04 4.84 12.64
N ILE A 84 2.16 4.49 11.36
CA ILE A 84 3.12 3.53 10.80
C ILE A 84 3.73 4.01 9.48
N PHE A 85 3.38 5.22 9.04
CA PHE A 85 3.62 5.71 7.69
C PHE A 85 4.00 7.18 7.77
N GLN A 86 5.17 7.52 7.26
CA GLN A 86 5.61 8.90 7.13
C GLN A 86 5.45 9.30 5.67
N LEU A 87 4.48 10.17 5.42
CA LEU A 87 4.30 10.79 4.12
C LEU A 87 5.42 11.84 3.93
N GLU A 88 6.12 11.79 2.81
CA GLU A 88 7.11 12.81 2.48
C GLU A 88 6.43 13.96 1.75
N MET A 89 6.18 15.05 2.48
CA MET A 89 5.27 16.12 2.07
C MET A 89 5.94 17.33 1.42
N ASP A 90 7.27 17.43 1.45
CA ASP A 90 7.99 18.64 1.04
C ASP A 90 8.35 18.66 -0.46
N VAL A 91 8.02 17.61 -1.20
CA VAL A 91 8.35 17.48 -2.63
C VAL A 91 7.19 16.87 -3.41
N PRO A 92 7.05 17.21 -4.72
CA PRO A 92 6.18 16.49 -5.64
C PRO A 92 6.44 14.98 -5.57
N LEU A 93 5.39 14.18 -5.82
CA LEU A 93 5.55 12.73 -5.88
C LEU A 93 6.52 12.37 -7.01
N SER A 94 7.48 11.51 -6.70
CA SER A 94 8.47 11.02 -7.66
C SER A 94 8.34 9.52 -7.85
N THR A 95 8.79 9.04 -9.00
CA THR A 95 8.98 7.62 -9.24
C THR A 95 10.15 7.09 -8.41
N LEU A 96 10.18 5.78 -8.15
CA LEU A 96 11.27 5.11 -7.45
C LEU A 96 12.59 5.30 -8.20
N ALA A 97 12.56 5.27 -9.53
CA ALA A 97 13.73 5.53 -10.36
C ALA A 97 14.26 6.96 -10.20
N GLU A 98 13.39 7.98 -10.18
CA GLU A 98 13.77 9.38 -9.97
C GLU A 98 14.34 9.62 -8.57
N HIS A 99 13.70 9.04 -7.54
CA HIS A 99 14.15 9.15 -6.16
C HIS A 99 15.59 8.61 -6.00
N TYR A 100 15.86 7.38 -6.46
CA TYR A 100 17.19 6.79 -6.35
C TYR A 100 18.23 7.49 -7.23
N ALA A 101 17.84 8.04 -8.38
CA ALA A 101 18.74 8.85 -9.20
C ALA A 101 19.17 10.14 -8.47
N ALA A 102 18.27 10.76 -7.71
CA ALA A 102 18.59 11.92 -6.87
C ALA A 102 19.52 11.54 -5.72
N GLU A 103 19.20 10.48 -4.95
CA GLU A 103 20.05 10.03 -3.83
C GLU A 103 21.47 9.67 -4.27
N TRP A 104 21.63 9.00 -5.42
CA TRP A 104 22.94 8.64 -5.96
C TRP A 104 23.75 9.83 -6.46
N THR A 105 23.10 10.97 -6.71
CA THR A 105 23.78 12.21 -7.07
C THR A 105 24.30 12.92 -5.82
N GLU A 106 23.60 12.81 -4.70
CA GLU A 106 23.95 13.44 -3.42
C GLU A 106 24.94 12.61 -2.60
N GLN A 107 24.96 11.29 -2.76
CA GLN A 107 25.81 10.38 -2.00
C GLN A 107 26.86 9.70 -2.90
N VAL A 108 28.11 9.64 -2.42
CA VAL A 108 29.15 8.81 -3.02
C VAL A 108 28.89 7.35 -2.65
N VAL A 109 28.04 6.67 -3.42
CA VAL A 109 27.76 5.24 -3.24
C VAL A 109 28.86 4.43 -3.93
N PRO A 110 29.58 3.54 -3.22
CA PRO A 110 30.57 2.65 -3.81
C PRO A 110 29.99 1.84 -4.98
N GLU A 111 30.80 1.66 -6.02
CA GLU A 111 30.45 0.85 -7.19
C GLU A 111 30.15 -0.59 -6.75
N GLY A 112 28.93 -1.08 -7.00
CA GLY A 112 28.43 -2.38 -6.52
C GLY A 112 27.51 -2.35 -5.29
N GLN A 113 27.33 -1.20 -4.64
CA GLN A 113 26.30 -0.99 -3.60
C GLN A 113 25.04 -0.29 -4.12
N ARG A 114 25.01 0.07 -5.41
CA ARG A 114 23.77 0.50 -6.07
C ARG A 114 22.86 -0.73 -6.17
N GLY A 115 21.88 -0.80 -5.27
CA GLY A 115 20.84 -1.83 -5.30
C GLY A 115 20.18 -1.85 -6.68
N GLN A 116 19.90 -3.04 -7.20
CA GLN A 116 19.17 -3.17 -8.45
C GLN A 116 17.71 -2.78 -8.20
N LEU A 117 17.26 -1.73 -8.89
CA LEU A 117 15.86 -1.31 -8.84
C LEU A 117 14.96 -2.41 -9.44
N PRO A 118 13.71 -2.53 -8.97
CA PRO A 118 12.77 -3.48 -9.54
C PRO A 118 12.38 -3.08 -10.96
N ASP A 119 11.97 -4.07 -11.76
CA ASP A 119 11.42 -3.82 -13.09
C ASP A 119 10.22 -2.88 -13.01
N GLY A 120 10.23 -1.82 -13.83
CA GLY A 120 9.18 -0.81 -13.81
C GLY A 120 9.32 0.24 -12.71
N ALA A 121 10.50 0.44 -12.12
CA ALA A 121 10.74 1.51 -11.15
C ALA A 121 10.36 2.93 -11.66
N ASP A 122 10.28 3.13 -12.98
CA ASP A 122 9.83 4.36 -13.64
C ASP A 122 8.31 4.61 -13.54
N ARG A 123 7.52 3.60 -13.17
CA ARG A 123 6.07 3.71 -12.94
C ARG A 123 5.66 3.50 -11.49
N LEU A 124 6.59 3.15 -10.61
CA LEU A 124 6.32 2.98 -9.19
C LEU A 124 6.49 4.34 -8.50
N ILE A 125 5.41 4.98 -8.10
CA ILE A 125 5.42 6.27 -7.40
C ILE A 125 5.65 6.03 -5.92
N ARG A 126 6.63 6.70 -5.33
CA ARG A 126 6.91 6.62 -3.90
C ARG A 126 6.02 7.57 -3.13
N LEU A 127 5.32 7.05 -2.11
CA LEU A 127 4.53 7.88 -1.19
C LEU A 127 5.34 8.27 0.05
N GLY A 128 6.20 7.38 0.53
CA GLY A 128 6.99 7.59 1.74
C GLY A 128 7.47 6.29 2.33
N SER A 129 7.91 6.32 3.59
CA SER A 129 8.47 5.17 4.30
C SER A 129 7.47 4.55 5.28
N LEU A 130 7.47 3.22 5.37
CA LEU A 130 6.83 2.47 6.45
C LEU A 130 7.79 2.29 7.63
N GLY A 131 7.23 2.36 8.85
CA GLY A 131 7.95 2.12 10.11
C GLY A 131 8.58 3.35 10.77
N HIS A 132 8.92 3.22 12.06
CA HIS A 132 9.51 4.30 12.88
C HIS A 132 11.04 4.18 13.05
N ARG A 133 11.69 3.21 12.40
CA ARG A 133 13.13 2.95 12.53
C ARG A 133 13.71 2.58 11.17
N ALA A 134 14.97 2.96 10.99
CA ALA A 134 15.79 3.04 9.78
C ALA A 134 15.96 1.78 8.90
N GLU A 135 15.14 0.74 9.05
CA GLU A 135 15.06 -0.37 8.11
C GLU A 135 13.92 -0.06 7.15
N GLY A 136 14.19 0.94 6.29
CA GLY A 136 13.22 1.66 5.46
C GLY A 136 12.62 0.79 4.38
N MET A 137 11.30 0.61 4.47
CA MET A 137 10.49 0.02 3.42
C MET A 137 9.73 1.15 2.75
N ASP A 138 9.90 1.30 1.45
CA ASP A 138 9.18 2.33 0.70
C ASP A 138 7.78 1.83 0.37
N LEU A 139 6.77 2.66 0.66
CA LEU A 139 5.41 2.44 0.19
C LEU A 139 5.25 3.05 -1.19
N LEU A 140 4.90 2.22 -2.15
CA LEU A 140 4.83 2.57 -3.57
C LEU A 140 3.42 2.39 -4.11
N ILE A 141 3.04 3.20 -5.10
CA ILE A 141 1.87 3.01 -5.96
C ILE A 141 2.36 2.61 -7.35
N ASP A 142 1.80 1.56 -7.96
CA ASP A 142 1.92 1.36 -9.41
C ASP A 142 1.04 2.41 -10.12
N GLY A 143 1.67 3.34 -10.82
CA GLY A 143 1.01 4.47 -11.45
C GLY A 143 -0.04 4.11 -12.49
N ARG A 144 0.01 2.91 -13.07
CA ARG A 144 -0.97 2.45 -14.05
C ARG A 144 -2.19 1.81 -13.38
N THR A 145 -1.99 1.06 -12.31
CA THR A 145 -3.04 0.23 -11.69
C THR A 145 -3.59 0.82 -10.40
N GLY A 146 -2.89 1.77 -9.77
CA GLY A 146 -3.24 2.32 -8.46
C GLY A 146 -2.94 1.40 -7.28
N MET A 147 -2.35 0.23 -7.53
CA MET A 147 -2.10 -0.79 -6.51
C MET A 147 -0.83 -0.50 -5.71
N LEU A 148 -0.93 -0.72 -4.40
CA LEU A 148 0.15 -0.49 -3.46
C LEU A 148 1.14 -1.67 -3.41
N HIS A 149 2.41 -1.30 -3.29
CA HIS A 149 3.53 -2.21 -3.12
C HIS A 149 4.42 -1.73 -1.99
N GLU A 150 5.11 -2.67 -1.37
CA GLU A 150 6.21 -2.42 -0.44
C GLU A 150 7.53 -2.74 -1.15
N TRP A 151 8.51 -1.85 -1.05
CA TRP A 151 9.85 -2.05 -1.57
C TRP A 151 10.89 -2.08 -0.46
N SER A 152 11.63 -3.18 -0.39
CA SER A 152 12.84 -3.33 0.45
C SER A 152 14.07 -3.14 -0.42
N ALA A 153 14.76 -2.01 -0.25
CA ALA A 153 16.04 -1.77 -0.93
C ALA A 153 17.13 -2.78 -0.53
N PRO A 154 17.30 -3.13 0.77
CA PRO A 154 18.31 -4.10 1.20
C PRO A 154 18.09 -5.49 0.60
N ASP A 155 16.84 -5.93 0.48
CA ASP A 155 16.50 -7.26 -0.04
C ASP A 155 16.28 -7.26 -1.56
N ALA A 156 16.32 -6.09 -2.20
CA ALA A 156 15.93 -5.85 -3.58
C ALA A 156 14.57 -6.50 -3.93
N LEU A 157 13.60 -6.36 -3.02
CA LEU A 157 12.34 -7.11 -3.09
C LEU A 157 11.12 -6.19 -3.11
N LEU A 158 10.31 -6.34 -4.16
CA LEU A 158 9.02 -5.68 -4.31
C LEU A 158 7.90 -6.65 -3.92
N ARG A 159 7.06 -6.27 -2.96
CA ARG A 159 5.94 -7.08 -2.48
C ARG A 159 4.61 -6.38 -2.78
N PRO A 160 3.64 -7.03 -3.44
CA PRO A 160 2.31 -6.47 -3.58
C PRO A 160 1.60 -6.45 -2.22
N LEU A 161 0.89 -5.37 -1.91
CA LEU A 161 0.07 -5.27 -0.70
C LEU A 161 -1.39 -5.68 -0.93
N ASN A 162 -1.77 -5.96 -2.19
CA ASN A 162 -3.16 -6.26 -2.59
C ASN A 162 -4.17 -5.21 -2.08
N ALA A 163 -3.70 -3.97 -1.98
CA ALA A 163 -4.42 -2.82 -1.46
C ALA A 163 -4.24 -1.63 -2.41
N ASP A 164 -5.14 -0.66 -2.34
CA ASP A 164 -5.01 0.63 -3.03
C ASP A 164 -5.01 1.78 -2.02
N ILE A 165 -4.97 3.00 -2.55
CA ILE A 165 -4.90 4.22 -1.74
C ILE A 165 -6.08 4.40 -0.77
N SER A 166 -7.27 3.90 -1.13
CA SER A 166 -8.47 4.00 -0.29
C SER A 166 -8.36 3.07 0.93
N MET A 167 -7.83 1.86 0.73
CA MET A 167 -7.60 0.90 1.81
C MET A 167 -6.48 1.37 2.75
N LEU A 168 -5.43 1.99 2.21
CA LEU A 168 -4.39 2.63 3.04
C LEU A 168 -4.99 3.73 3.92
N ALA A 169 -5.71 4.68 3.34
CA ALA A 169 -6.32 5.78 4.09
C ALA A 169 -7.26 5.28 5.19
N PHE A 170 -8.09 4.28 4.89
CA PHE A 170 -8.96 3.65 5.89
C PHE A 170 -8.17 2.95 7.01
N THR A 171 -7.06 2.30 6.68
CA THR A 171 -6.18 1.65 7.66
C THR A 171 -5.53 2.68 8.59
N LEU A 172 -5.06 3.81 8.04
CA LEU A 172 -4.50 4.91 8.82
C LEU A 172 -5.57 5.51 9.76
N TRP A 173 -6.80 5.68 9.29
CA TRP A 173 -7.93 6.11 10.11
C TRP A 173 -8.22 5.14 11.27
N LEU A 174 -8.27 3.83 11.00
CA LEU A 174 -8.46 2.81 12.05
C LEU A 174 -7.34 2.84 13.11
N LEU A 175 -6.10 2.97 12.66
CA LEU A 175 -4.93 3.02 13.55
C LEU A 175 -4.91 4.30 14.39
N HIS A 176 -5.33 5.44 13.83
CA HIS A 176 -5.44 6.68 14.56
C HIS A 176 -6.45 6.54 15.70
N ARG A 177 -7.68 6.09 15.41
CA ARG A 177 -8.73 5.85 16.42
C ARG A 177 -8.31 4.88 17.52
N ALA A 178 -7.52 3.87 17.19
CA ALA A 178 -7.02 2.92 18.18
C ALA A 178 -6.02 3.57 19.16
N LYS A 179 -5.28 4.59 18.73
CA LYS A 179 -4.33 5.34 19.56
C LYS A 179 -4.96 6.50 20.33
N THR A 180 -6.06 7.05 19.84
CA THR A 180 -6.86 8.10 20.50
C THR A 180 -8.12 7.48 21.11
N PRO A 181 -8.02 6.78 22.27
CA PRO A 181 -9.23 6.31 22.95
C PRO A 181 -10.09 7.53 23.28
N GLU A 182 -11.35 7.50 22.84
CA GLU A 182 -12.35 8.52 23.18
C GLU A 182 -12.32 8.74 24.69
N ALA A 183 -11.96 9.96 25.11
CA ALA A 183 -12.15 10.38 26.49
C ALA A 183 -13.66 10.41 26.74
N VAL A 184 -14.21 9.30 27.24
CA VAL A 184 -15.59 9.24 27.73
C VAL A 184 -15.70 10.23 28.89
N THR A 185 -16.17 11.43 28.55
CA THR A 185 -16.45 12.51 29.50
C THR A 185 -17.62 12.11 30.41
N GLY A 186 -17.31 11.99 31.70
CA GLY A 186 -18.18 12.41 32.79
C GLY A 186 -19.45 11.60 33.05
N ILE A 187 -19.34 10.51 33.82
CA ILE A 187 -20.43 10.13 34.72
C ILE A 187 -20.18 10.88 36.02
N GLU A 188 -20.87 12.00 36.24
CA GLU A 188 -20.92 12.66 37.55
C GLU A 188 -21.59 11.72 38.56
N PRO A 189 -20.97 11.42 39.71
CA PRO A 189 -21.67 10.75 40.81
C PRO A 189 -22.60 11.74 41.52
N ALA A 190 -23.87 11.36 41.62
CA ALA A 190 -24.88 12.04 42.44
C ALA A 190 -24.63 11.85 43.95
#